data_AF-A0A5P3VRE1-F1
#
_entry.id   AF-A0A5P3VRE1-F1
#
_cell.length_a   1.000
_cell.length_b   1.000
_cell.length_c   1.000
_cell.angle_alpha   90.00
_cell.angle_beta   90.00
_cell.angle_gamma   90.00
#
_symmetry.space_group_name_H-M   'P 1'
#
loop_
_entity.id
_entity.type
_entity.pdbx_description
1 polymer ?
#
loop_
_entity_poly.entity_id
_entity_poly.type
_entity_poly.pdbx_seq_one_letter_code
_entity_poly.pdbx_strand_id
1 'polypeptide(L)'
;MDKNMLRLLQERLGRTAIGASTARGMGPVGTIQAARSFLQACDLRSIKANTPQAYRRRLDELTDALIERLPVDAQHWGSARKFVNIFLRNCAYNRFMCEAYRLDRVEPWMEVPLDSHVAAGLKHDALEANLDLTLPRWKTVIGLTPELSDSWQRVAHAIAQRGAIHRVHLDVRYWNGAHLQRQARH
;
A
#
# COMPACT_ATOMS: atom_id res chain seq x y z
N MET A 1 -7.30 -23.91 -8.37
CA MET A 1 -6.57 -24.14 -7.09
C MET A 1 -7.60 -24.43 -6.02
N ASP A 2 -7.38 -25.42 -5.15
CA ASP A 2 -8.33 -25.72 -4.08
C ASP A 2 -8.33 -24.63 -2.99
N LYS A 3 -9.38 -24.62 -2.16
CA LYS A 3 -9.59 -23.60 -1.13
C LYS A 3 -8.51 -23.62 -0.03
N ASN A 4 -7.96 -24.79 0.29
CA ASN A 4 -6.94 -24.92 1.33
C ASN A 4 -5.61 -24.31 0.85
N MET A 5 -5.21 -24.59 -0.38
CA MET A 5 -4.03 -23.98 -0.97
C MET A 5 -4.17 -22.46 -1.09
N LEU A 6 -5.35 -21.94 -1.46
CA LEU A 6 -5.62 -20.50 -1.51
C LEU A 6 -5.46 -19.84 -0.13
N ARG A 7 -5.95 -20.50 0.93
CA ARG A 7 -5.76 -20.05 2.31
C ARG A 7 -4.28 -20.02 2.70
N LEU A 8 -3.54 -21.10 2.46
CA LEU A 8 -2.10 -21.17 2.77
C LEU A 8 -1.29 -20.11 2.01
N LEU A 9 -1.68 -19.82 0.77
CA LEU A 9 -1.05 -18.78 -0.03
C LEU A 9 -1.32 -17.39 0.52
N GLN A 10 -2.57 -17.09 0.92
CA GLN A 10 -2.89 -15.85 1.61
C GLN A 10 -2.11 -15.70 2.91
N GLU A 11 -2.02 -16.77 3.71
CA GLU A 11 -1.26 -16.77 4.96
C GLU A 11 0.21 -16.44 4.72
N ARG A 12 0.80 -17.02 3.66
CA ARG A 12 2.17 -16.69 3.24
C ARG A 12 2.28 -15.21 2.86
N LEU A 13 1.38 -14.69 2.03
CA LEU A 13 1.42 -13.29 1.59
C LEU A 13 1.25 -12.31 2.76
N GLY A 14 0.32 -12.57 3.68
CA GLY A 14 0.14 -11.75 4.88
C GLY A 14 1.38 -11.76 5.78
N ARG A 15 2.04 -12.91 5.93
CA ARG A 15 3.28 -13.05 6.69
C ARG A 15 4.45 -12.27 6.08
N THR A 16 4.59 -12.31 4.75
CA THR A 16 5.70 -11.65 4.06
C THR A 16 5.43 -10.18 3.72
N ALA A 17 4.17 -9.73 3.75
CA ALA A 17 3.81 -8.34 3.47
C ALA A 17 4.48 -7.36 4.44
N ILE A 18 4.51 -7.69 5.73
CA ILE A 18 5.01 -6.80 6.78
C ILE A 18 6.33 -7.33 7.32
N GLY A 19 7.45 -6.80 6.83
CA GLY A 19 8.79 -7.11 7.31
C GLY A 19 9.30 -6.12 8.36
N ALA A 20 10.47 -6.41 8.93
CA ALA A 20 11.16 -5.49 9.86
C ALA A 20 11.51 -4.15 9.19
N SER A 21 11.80 -4.14 7.90
CA SER A 21 12.01 -2.91 7.11
C SER A 21 10.71 -2.14 6.88
N THR A 22 9.59 -2.84 6.71
CA THR A 22 8.28 -2.24 6.44
C THR A 22 7.73 -1.47 7.65
N ALA A 23 7.93 -2.02 8.85
CA ALA A 23 7.36 -1.52 10.10
C ALA A 23 8.40 -0.88 11.06
N ARG A 24 9.60 -0.58 10.56
CA ARG A 24 10.69 -0.02 11.38
C ARG A 24 10.24 1.29 12.03
N GLY A 25 10.28 1.34 13.36
CA GLY A 25 9.91 2.52 14.14
C GLY A 25 8.42 2.86 14.10
N MET A 26 7.54 1.94 13.66
CA MET A 26 6.09 2.19 13.51
C MET A 26 5.25 1.74 14.72
N GLY A 27 5.88 1.28 15.79
CA GLY A 27 5.21 0.83 17.01
C GLY A 27 6.10 -0.09 17.85
N PRO A 28 5.64 -0.51 19.04
CA PRO A 28 6.35 -1.41 19.93
C PRO A 28 6.46 -2.84 19.37
N VAL A 29 7.20 -3.68 20.10
CA VAL A 29 7.22 -5.13 19.88
C VAL A 29 5.78 -5.67 19.84
N GLY A 30 5.50 -6.54 18.88
CA GLY A 30 4.15 -7.08 18.65
C GLY A 30 3.41 -6.42 17.48
N THR A 31 3.76 -5.19 17.08
CA THR A 31 3.13 -4.48 15.94
C THR A 31 3.16 -5.30 14.65
N ILE A 32 4.32 -5.85 14.28
CA ILE A 32 4.49 -6.67 13.08
C ILE A 32 3.61 -7.93 13.16
N GLN A 33 3.61 -8.60 14.32
CA GLN A 33 2.86 -9.85 14.48
C GLN A 33 1.35 -9.59 14.44
N ALA A 34 0.88 -8.52 15.08
CA ALA A 34 -0.53 -8.12 15.05
C ALA A 34 -0.99 -7.81 13.61
N ALA A 35 -0.22 -7.00 12.87
CA ALA A 35 -0.51 -6.69 11.48
C ALA A 35 -0.53 -7.94 10.60
N ARG A 36 0.47 -8.83 10.73
CA ARG A 36 0.51 -10.09 10.00
C ARG A 36 -0.68 -10.99 10.33
N SER A 37 -1.03 -11.16 11.60
CA SER A 37 -2.16 -11.99 12.01
C SER A 37 -3.46 -11.50 11.41
N PHE A 38 -3.69 -10.18 11.43
CA PHE A 38 -4.87 -9.56 10.81
C PHE A 38 -4.92 -9.82 9.29
N LEU A 39 -3.84 -9.53 8.57
CA LEU A 39 -3.80 -9.65 7.11
C LEU A 39 -3.92 -11.11 6.65
N GLN A 40 -3.38 -12.06 7.42
CA GLN A 40 -3.54 -13.49 7.15
C GLN A 40 -5.01 -13.93 7.26
N ALA A 41 -5.77 -13.35 8.19
CA ALA A 41 -7.18 -13.65 8.42
C ALA A 41 -8.16 -12.79 7.59
N CYS A 42 -7.66 -11.79 6.86
CA CYS A 42 -8.49 -10.86 6.08
C CYS A 42 -9.34 -11.58 5.02
N ASP A 43 -10.63 -11.27 4.95
CA ASP A 43 -11.47 -11.74 3.84
C ASP A 43 -11.30 -10.85 2.61
N LEU A 44 -10.49 -11.27 1.63
CA LEU A 44 -10.27 -10.52 0.40
C LEU A 44 -11.53 -10.32 -0.46
N ARG A 45 -12.65 -10.99 -0.16
CA ARG A 45 -13.93 -10.68 -0.83
C ARG A 45 -14.48 -9.32 -0.41
N SER A 46 -14.09 -8.80 0.76
CA SER A 46 -14.55 -7.50 1.27
C SER A 46 -14.04 -6.33 0.43
N ILE A 47 -12.90 -6.49 -0.26
CA ILE A 47 -12.31 -5.41 -1.08
C ILE A 47 -12.94 -5.31 -2.48
N LYS A 48 -13.81 -6.26 -2.85
CA LYS A 48 -14.50 -6.21 -4.15
C LYS A 48 -15.36 -4.96 -4.22
N ALA A 49 -15.21 -4.23 -5.32
CA ALA A 49 -15.99 -3.03 -5.59
C ALA A 49 -16.27 -2.89 -7.08
N ASN A 50 -17.31 -2.13 -7.41
CA ASN A 50 -17.68 -1.81 -8.80
C ASN A 50 -17.45 -0.34 -9.15
N THR A 51 -17.04 0.49 -8.17
CA THR A 51 -16.70 1.90 -8.39
C THR A 51 -15.47 2.29 -7.56
N PRO A 52 -14.72 3.33 -7.98
CA PRO A 52 -13.61 3.86 -7.20
C PRO A 52 -14.02 4.26 -5.77
N GLN A 53 -15.20 4.87 -5.61
CA GLN A 53 -15.71 5.31 -4.32
C GLN A 53 -16.07 4.13 -3.41
N ALA A 54 -16.64 3.06 -3.98
CA ALA A 54 -16.92 1.85 -3.22
C ALA A 54 -15.61 1.18 -2.77
N TYR A 55 -14.61 1.09 -3.65
CA TYR A 55 -13.30 0.54 -3.29
C TYR A 55 -12.65 1.35 -2.16
N ARG A 56 -12.66 2.68 -2.26
CA ARG A 56 -12.13 3.56 -1.23
C ARG A 56 -12.77 3.29 0.13
N ARG A 57 -14.09 3.21 0.21
CA ARG A 57 -14.79 2.87 1.47
C ARG A 57 -14.37 1.52 2.04
N ARG A 58 -14.25 0.49 1.20
CA ARG A 58 -13.78 -0.85 1.65
C ARG A 58 -12.35 -0.82 2.15
N LEU A 59 -11.49 -0.03 1.50
CA LEU A 59 -10.12 0.13 1.92
C LEU A 59 -10.02 0.89 3.26
N ASP A 60 -10.87 1.90 3.47
CA ASP A 60 -10.98 2.64 4.73
C ASP A 60 -11.49 1.72 5.86
N GLU A 61 -12.57 0.96 5.64
CA GLU A 61 -13.08 -0.06 6.58
C GLU A 61 -11.99 -1.07 6.98
N LEU A 62 -11.20 -1.55 6.01
CA LEU A 62 -10.11 -2.49 6.27
C LEU A 62 -8.95 -1.84 7.02
N THR A 63 -8.70 -0.56 6.76
CA THR A 63 -7.67 0.23 7.45
C THR A 63 -8.05 0.42 8.92
N ASP A 64 -9.28 0.84 9.19
CA ASP A 64 -9.78 1.05 10.54
C ASP A 64 -9.80 -0.24 11.35
N ALA A 65 -10.27 -1.34 10.74
CA ALA A 65 -10.24 -2.66 11.35
C ALA A 65 -8.81 -3.14 11.68
N LEU A 66 -7.79 -2.75 10.90
CA LEU A 66 -6.40 -3.05 11.23
C LEU A 66 -5.91 -2.17 12.40
N ILE A 67 -6.25 -0.88 12.41
CA ILE A 67 -5.88 0.04 13.51
C ILE A 67 -6.34 -0.54 14.85
N GLU A 68 -7.59 -0.99 14.95
CA GLU A 68 -8.15 -1.59 16.17
C GLU A 68 -7.41 -2.85 16.65
N ARG A 69 -6.68 -3.53 15.76
CA ARG A 69 -5.94 -4.76 16.06
C ARG A 69 -4.48 -4.51 16.40
N LEU A 70 -3.98 -3.31 16.17
CA LEU A 70 -2.62 -2.93 16.51
C LEU A 70 -2.50 -2.59 18.00
N PRO A 71 -1.31 -2.78 18.61
CA PRO A 71 -1.02 -2.24 19.94
C PRO A 71 -1.34 -0.74 19.99
N VAL A 72 -1.81 -0.24 21.14
CA VAL A 72 -2.26 1.16 21.32
C VAL A 72 -1.24 2.17 20.77
N ASP A 73 0.04 1.99 21.08
CA ASP A 73 1.14 2.88 20.63
C ASP A 73 1.52 2.70 19.14
N ALA A 74 0.83 1.82 18.41
CA ALA A 74 1.00 1.58 16.98
C ALA A 74 -0.27 1.86 16.17
N GLN A 75 -1.34 2.35 16.81
CA GLN A 75 -2.64 2.65 16.19
C GLN A 75 -2.57 3.92 15.33
N HIS A 76 -1.69 3.91 14.35
CA HIS A 76 -1.45 5.01 13.43
C HIS A 76 -2.08 4.71 12.08
N TRP A 77 -2.97 5.59 11.63
CA TRP A 77 -3.69 5.45 10.37
C TRP A 77 -2.73 5.23 9.19
N GLY A 78 -1.66 6.01 9.09
CA GLY A 78 -0.69 5.90 8.00
C GLY A 78 0.04 4.55 7.96
N SER A 79 0.39 3.99 9.12
CA SER A 79 1.02 2.67 9.22
C SER A 79 0.04 1.59 8.76
N ALA A 80 -1.20 1.61 9.27
CA ALA A 80 -2.22 0.65 8.89
C ALA A 80 -2.54 0.72 7.39
N ARG A 81 -2.74 1.92 6.84
CA ARG A 81 -3.03 2.11 5.41
C ARG A 81 -1.90 1.58 4.53
N LYS A 82 -0.65 1.86 4.90
CA LYS A 82 0.53 1.32 4.22
C LYS A 82 0.53 -0.22 4.24
N PHE A 83 0.29 -0.83 5.40
CA PHE A 83 0.31 -2.28 5.56
C PHE A 83 -0.77 -2.97 4.71
N VAL A 84 -1.99 -2.42 4.71
CA VAL A 84 -3.08 -2.90 3.85
C VAL A 84 -2.72 -2.76 2.37
N ASN A 85 -2.21 -1.60 1.95
CA ASN A 85 -1.84 -1.38 0.55
C ASN A 85 -0.73 -2.34 0.08
N ILE A 86 0.28 -2.63 0.91
CA ILE A 86 1.32 -3.61 0.59
C ILE A 86 0.72 -5.01 0.42
N PHE A 87 -0.17 -5.41 1.34
CA PHE A 87 -0.81 -6.71 1.28
C PHE A 87 -1.68 -6.88 0.04
N LEU A 88 -2.53 -5.89 -0.26
CA LEU A 88 -3.40 -5.92 -1.44
C LEU A 88 -2.59 -5.95 -2.75
N ARG A 89 -1.51 -5.16 -2.86
CA ARG A 89 -0.58 -5.23 -3.99
C ARG A 89 0.00 -6.64 -4.15
N ASN A 90 0.49 -7.24 -3.05
CA ASN A 90 1.06 -8.58 -3.10
C ASN A 90 0.03 -9.64 -3.52
N CYS A 91 -1.23 -9.50 -3.08
CA CYS A 91 -2.33 -10.36 -3.51
C CYS A 91 -2.67 -10.14 -4.99
N ALA A 92 -2.68 -8.89 -5.49
CA ALA A 92 -2.93 -8.59 -6.89
C ALA A 92 -1.84 -9.15 -7.81
N TYR A 93 -0.57 -9.08 -7.39
CA TYR A 93 0.55 -9.62 -8.17
C TYR A 93 0.64 -11.14 -8.13
N ASN A 94 0.06 -11.76 -7.12
CA ASN A 94 -0.03 -13.20 -7.08
C ASN A 94 -1.18 -13.67 -7.99
N ARG A 95 -0.82 -14.29 -9.12
CA ARG A 95 -1.77 -14.81 -10.13
C ARG A 95 -2.97 -15.54 -9.50
N PHE A 96 -2.72 -16.50 -8.62
CA PHE A 96 -3.78 -17.35 -8.08
C PHE A 96 -4.73 -16.58 -7.14
N MET A 97 -4.20 -15.66 -6.35
CA MET A 97 -5.01 -14.79 -5.50
C MET A 97 -5.81 -13.78 -6.32
N CYS A 98 -5.16 -13.16 -7.31
CA CYS A 98 -5.80 -12.21 -8.21
C CYS A 98 -6.99 -12.84 -8.95
N GLU A 99 -6.79 -14.01 -9.57
CA GLU A 99 -7.84 -14.74 -10.28
C GLU A 99 -8.99 -15.16 -9.32
N ALA A 100 -8.66 -15.72 -8.15
CA ALA A 100 -9.66 -16.21 -7.20
C ALA A 100 -10.55 -15.10 -6.62
N TYR A 101 -9.97 -13.93 -6.36
CA TYR A 101 -10.68 -12.80 -5.74
C TYR A 101 -11.06 -11.70 -6.74
N ARG A 102 -10.73 -11.85 -8.03
CA ARG A 102 -10.96 -10.88 -9.09
C ARG A 102 -10.33 -9.51 -8.79
N LEU A 103 -9.09 -9.52 -8.31
CA LEU A 103 -8.38 -8.29 -7.92
C LEU A 103 -8.01 -7.43 -9.13
N ASP A 104 -7.99 -8.01 -10.34
CA ASP A 104 -7.89 -7.33 -11.64
C ASP A 104 -8.89 -6.16 -11.76
N ARG A 105 -10.09 -6.32 -11.19
CA ARG A 105 -11.17 -5.33 -11.32
C ARG A 105 -10.95 -4.09 -10.47
N VAL A 106 -10.20 -4.21 -9.37
CA VAL A 106 -9.95 -3.11 -8.43
C VAL A 106 -8.53 -2.56 -8.53
N GLU A 107 -7.64 -3.24 -9.26
CA GLU A 107 -6.26 -2.82 -9.53
C GLU A 107 -6.14 -1.37 -10.03
N PRO A 108 -7.02 -0.86 -10.93
CA PRO A 108 -6.96 0.54 -11.35
C PRO A 108 -7.19 1.54 -10.22
N TRP A 109 -7.82 1.11 -9.12
CA TRP A 109 -8.17 1.94 -7.98
C TRP A 109 -7.22 1.76 -6.80
N MET A 110 -6.48 0.64 -6.76
CA MET A 110 -5.52 0.35 -5.70
C MET A 110 -4.55 1.50 -5.49
N GLU A 111 -4.29 1.81 -4.23
CA GLU A 111 -3.37 2.86 -3.83
C GLU A 111 -1.93 2.37 -3.87
N VAL A 112 -1.00 3.28 -4.17
CA VAL A 112 0.42 2.99 -3.94
C VAL A 112 0.67 2.98 -2.43
N PRO A 113 1.39 1.99 -1.86
CA PRO A 113 1.81 2.06 -0.47
C PRO A 113 2.75 3.24 -0.26
N LEU A 114 2.33 4.22 0.54
CA LEU A 114 3.14 5.42 0.76
C LEU A 114 4.25 5.17 1.79
N ASP A 115 5.47 5.53 1.40
CA ASP A 115 6.63 5.65 2.27
C ASP A 115 7.62 6.70 1.74
N SER A 116 8.76 6.85 2.41
CA SER A 116 9.77 7.84 2.02
C SER A 116 10.34 7.63 0.63
N HIS A 117 10.46 6.38 0.15
CA HIS A 117 10.97 6.08 -1.18
C HIS A 117 9.94 6.44 -2.24
N VAL A 118 8.68 6.01 -2.03
CA VAL A 118 7.57 6.36 -2.92
C VAL A 118 7.35 7.88 -2.95
N ALA A 119 7.37 8.57 -1.81
CA ALA A 119 7.22 10.02 -1.75
C ALA A 119 8.35 10.76 -2.47
N ALA A 120 9.60 10.29 -2.34
CA ALA A 120 10.74 10.86 -3.07
C ALA A 120 10.61 10.65 -4.58
N GLY A 121 10.23 9.45 -5.02
CA GLY A 121 9.99 9.12 -6.43
C GLY A 121 8.85 9.95 -7.04
N LEU A 122 7.73 10.07 -6.34
CA LEU A 122 6.60 10.90 -6.75
C LEU A 122 6.99 12.37 -6.89
N LYS A 123 7.77 12.91 -5.94
CA LYS A 123 8.25 14.29 -6.00
C LYS A 123 9.17 14.52 -7.20
N HIS A 124 10.08 13.60 -7.46
CA HIS A 124 10.99 13.67 -8.61
C HIS A 124 10.21 13.65 -9.94
N ASP A 125 9.35 12.65 -10.13
CA ASP A 125 8.56 12.51 -11.35
C ASP A 125 7.59 13.69 -11.55
N ALA A 126 7.02 14.24 -10.46
CA ALA A 126 6.17 15.43 -10.54
C ALA A 126 6.93 16.67 -11.02
N LEU A 127 8.16 16.87 -10.54
CA LEU A 127 9.03 17.95 -10.99
C LEU A 127 9.43 17.77 -12.46
N GLU A 128 9.86 16.57 -12.86
CA GLU A 128 10.23 16.29 -14.27
C GLU A 128 9.04 16.47 -15.22
N ALA A 129 7.82 16.16 -14.77
CA ALA A 129 6.61 16.32 -15.55
C ALA A 129 6.03 17.74 -15.52
N ASN A 130 6.68 18.70 -14.83
CA ASN A 130 6.16 20.05 -14.59
C ASN A 130 4.70 20.06 -14.09
N LEU A 131 4.36 19.12 -13.19
CA LEU A 131 3.04 19.07 -12.59
C LEU A 131 2.96 20.15 -11.50
N ASP A 132 2.08 21.13 -11.70
CA ASP A 132 1.74 22.11 -10.67
C ASP A 132 0.86 21.43 -9.59
N LEU A 133 1.54 20.74 -8.69
CA LEU A 133 0.93 20.08 -7.55
C LEU A 133 1.59 20.64 -6.31
N THR A 134 0.81 21.31 -5.47
CA THR A 134 1.18 21.71 -4.11
C THR A 134 1.35 20.47 -3.25
N LEU A 135 2.47 19.77 -3.47
CA LEU A 135 2.82 18.55 -2.77
C LEU A 135 3.15 18.88 -1.31
N PRO A 136 2.46 18.25 -0.34
CA PRO A 136 2.81 18.45 1.06
C PRO A 136 4.21 17.93 1.33
N ARG A 137 4.91 18.53 2.29
CA ARG A 137 6.21 18.02 2.75
C ARG A 137 6.02 16.62 3.35
N TRP A 138 6.75 15.63 2.85
CA TRP A 138 6.81 14.31 3.48
C TRP A 138 7.42 14.43 4.88
N LYS A 139 6.73 13.88 5.88
CA LYS A 139 7.20 13.82 7.27
C LYS A 139 7.59 12.39 7.63
N THR A 140 6.60 11.55 7.91
CA THR A 140 6.77 10.14 8.25
C THR A 140 5.51 9.38 7.83
N VAL A 141 5.60 8.04 7.78
CA VAL A 141 4.41 7.18 7.57
C VAL A 141 3.43 7.31 8.73
N ILE A 142 3.92 7.33 9.97
CA ILE A 142 3.09 7.44 11.19
C ILE A 142 2.28 8.74 11.21
N GLY A 143 2.88 9.85 10.77
CA GLY A 143 2.23 11.15 10.69
C GLY A 143 1.34 11.37 9.48
N LEU A 144 1.09 10.33 8.67
CA LEU A 144 0.23 10.42 7.50
C LEU A 144 -1.25 10.41 7.94
N THR A 145 -2.01 11.40 7.49
CA THR A 145 -3.47 11.50 7.65
C THR A 145 -4.17 11.12 6.34
N PRO A 146 -5.48 10.85 6.35
CA PRO A 146 -6.26 10.62 5.12
C PRO A 146 -6.09 11.72 4.07
N GLU A 147 -6.08 12.99 4.49
CA GLU A 147 -6.00 14.17 3.60
C GLU A 147 -4.60 14.30 2.97
N LEU A 148 -3.56 14.01 3.75
CA LEU A 148 -2.19 13.97 3.25
C LEU A 148 -2.01 12.80 2.28
N SER A 149 -2.55 11.62 2.62
CA SER A 149 -2.54 10.47 1.73
C SER A 149 -3.23 10.79 0.42
N ASP A 150 -4.43 11.38 0.45
CA ASP A 150 -5.17 11.78 -0.76
C ASP A 150 -4.36 12.70 -1.67
N SER A 151 -3.63 13.65 -1.08
CA SER A 151 -2.77 14.56 -1.83
C SER A 151 -1.64 13.81 -2.55
N TRP A 152 -0.98 12.86 -1.88
CA TRP A 152 0.02 12.00 -2.50
C TRP A 152 -0.57 11.03 -3.52
N GLN A 153 -1.74 10.44 -3.25
CA GLN A 153 -2.41 9.49 -4.15
C GLN A 153 -2.93 10.16 -5.43
N ARG A 154 -3.29 11.46 -5.37
CA ARG A 154 -3.61 12.26 -6.57
C ARG A 154 -2.39 12.43 -7.46
N VAL A 155 -1.24 12.76 -6.88
CA VAL A 155 0.03 12.88 -7.61
C VAL A 155 0.42 11.53 -8.22
N ALA A 156 0.33 10.46 -7.43
CA ALA A 156 0.57 9.10 -7.89
C ALA A 156 -0.35 8.71 -9.06
N HIS A 157 -1.63 9.09 -9.02
CA HIS A 157 -2.56 8.84 -10.11
C HIS A 157 -2.14 9.58 -11.39
N ALA A 158 -1.82 10.88 -11.31
CA ALA A 158 -1.40 11.67 -12.45
C ALA A 158 -0.12 11.11 -13.11
N ILE A 159 0.88 10.72 -12.30
CA ILE A 159 2.11 10.11 -12.80
C ILE A 159 1.84 8.75 -13.44
N ALA A 160 1.02 7.91 -12.80
CA ALA A 160 0.69 6.58 -13.30
C ALA A 160 -0.03 6.64 -14.65
N GLN A 161 -0.97 7.58 -14.81
CA GLN A 161 -1.67 7.81 -16.09
C GLN A 161 -0.70 8.17 -17.22
N ARG A 162 0.28 9.05 -16.96
CA ARG A 162 1.31 9.40 -17.95
C ARG A 162 2.19 8.21 -18.34
N GLY A 163 2.42 7.29 -17.40
CA GLY A 163 3.20 6.07 -17.62
C GLY A 163 2.39 4.89 -18.17
N ALA A 164 1.10 5.06 -18.45
CA ALA A 164 0.18 3.99 -18.87
C ALA A 164 0.19 2.76 -17.92
N ILE A 165 0.32 3.02 -16.61
CA ILE A 165 0.29 2.00 -15.55
C ILE A 165 -0.73 2.38 -14.48
N HIS A 166 -1.15 1.42 -13.66
CA HIS A 166 -1.91 1.71 -12.44
C HIS A 166 -1.01 2.21 -11.30
N ARG A 167 -1.52 3.10 -10.44
CA ARG A 167 -0.70 3.75 -9.41
C ARG A 167 -0.07 2.76 -8.44
N VAL A 168 -0.70 1.62 -8.17
CA VAL A 168 -0.17 0.57 -7.31
C VAL A 168 1.20 0.06 -7.79
N HIS A 169 1.46 0.11 -9.09
CA HIS A 169 2.74 -0.31 -9.69
C HIS A 169 3.87 0.69 -9.52
N LEU A 170 3.57 1.94 -9.15
CA LEU A 170 4.60 2.93 -8.85
C LEU A 170 5.49 2.50 -7.68
N ASP A 171 4.97 1.67 -6.78
CA ASP A 171 5.76 1.06 -5.72
C ASP A 171 6.93 0.24 -6.28
N VAL A 172 6.69 -0.61 -7.28
CA VAL A 172 7.75 -1.38 -7.94
C VAL A 172 8.73 -0.45 -8.66
N ARG A 173 8.21 0.56 -9.36
CA ARG A 173 9.05 1.57 -10.05
C ARG A 173 9.96 2.29 -9.07
N TYR A 174 9.46 2.69 -7.89
CA TYR A 174 10.24 3.46 -6.94
C TYR A 174 11.15 2.61 -6.06
N TRP A 175 10.82 1.34 -5.83
CA TRP A 175 11.72 0.42 -5.14
C TRP A 175 12.81 -0.20 -6.03
N ASN A 176 12.72 -0.05 -7.36
CA ASN A 176 13.69 -0.62 -8.31
C ASN A 176 14.26 0.42 -9.31
N GLY A 177 13.90 1.70 -9.17
CA GLY A 177 14.26 2.76 -10.10
C GLY A 177 15.66 3.35 -9.88
N ALA A 178 16.17 4.04 -10.90
CA ALA A 178 17.52 4.62 -10.91
C ALA A 178 17.81 5.65 -9.79
N HIS A 179 16.79 6.27 -9.18
CA HIS A 179 16.98 7.20 -8.06
C HIS A 179 17.55 6.51 -6.79
N LEU A 180 17.35 5.20 -6.62
CA LEU A 180 18.01 4.41 -5.57
C LEU A 180 19.50 4.15 -5.90
N GLN A 181 19.85 4.02 -7.18
CA GLN A 181 21.25 3.83 -7.60
C GLN A 181 22.11 5.09 -7.37
N ARG A 182 21.50 6.28 -7.28
CA ARG A 182 22.19 7.53 -6.94
C ARG A 182 22.44 7.68 -5.43
N GLN A 183 21.57 7.14 -4.58
CA GLN A 183 21.75 7.17 -3.12
C GLN A 183 22.80 6.17 -2.60
N ALA A 184 23.11 5.11 -3.35
CA ALA A 184 24.14 4.13 -3.00
C ALA A 184 25.57 4.51 -3.45
N ARG A 185 25.77 5.73 -3.99
CA ARG A 185 27.06 6.24 -4.49
C ARG A 185 27.66 7.38 -3.64
N HIS A 186 27.15 7.58 -2.43
CA HIS A 186 27.70 8.48 -1.42
C HIS A 186 27.84 7.72 -0.10
#